data_AF-A0A8T6SLM2-F1
#
_entry.id   AF-A0A8T6SLM2-F1
#
_cell.length_a   1.000
_cell.length_b   1.000
_cell.length_c   1.000
_cell.angle_alpha   90.00
_cell.angle_beta   90.00
_cell.angle_gamma   90.00
#
_symmetry.space_group_name_H-M   'P 1'
#
loop_
_entity.id
_entity.type
_entity.pdbx_description
1 polymer ?
#
loop_
_entity_poly.entity_id
_entity_poly.type
_entity_poly.pdbx_seq_one_letter_code
_entity_poly.pdbx_strand_id
1 'polypeptide(L)' 'IVINGRRYTSDVIVFPDRVRDSWWRREGHRLHVEDIEGAVQEEKPEVLVVGTGYSGLMKVLPETENYLKS' A
#
# COMPACT_ATOMS: atom_id res chain seq x y z
N ILE A 1 5.97 8.96 9.27
CA ILE A 1 7.26 8.75 8.54
C ILE A 1 7.70 10.07 7.89
N VAL A 2 8.98 10.25 7.55
CA VAL A 2 9.46 11.37 6.72
C VAL A 2 9.97 10.80 5.40
N ILE A 3 9.44 11.30 4.28
CA ILE A 3 9.83 10.91 2.92
C ILE A 3 10.22 12.18 2.18
N ASN A 4 11.44 12.24 1.64
CA ASN A 4 11.99 13.42 0.95
C ASN A 4 11.79 14.75 1.71
N GLY A 5 12.03 14.73 3.03
CA GLY A 5 11.90 15.92 3.90
C GLY A 5 10.47 16.29 4.29
N ARG A 6 9.44 15.69 3.70
CA ARG A 6 8.03 15.91 4.08
C ARG A 6 7.57 14.89 5.12
N ARG A 7 6.91 15.37 6.17
CA ARG A 7 6.34 14.54 7.24
C ARG A 7 4.95 14.03 6.85
N TYR A 8 4.74 12.73 7.03
CA TYR A 8 3.45 12.04 6.86
C TYR A 8 3.06 11.35 8.16
N THR A 9 1.81 11.53 8.59
CA THR A 9 1.27 11.01 9.85
C THR A 9 0.24 9.89 9.67
N SER A 10 -0.11 9.57 8.43
CA SER A 10 -0.99 8.47 8.04
C SER A 10 -0.27 7.54 7.06
N ASP A 11 -0.90 6.40 6.75
CA ASP A 11 -0.46 5.50 5.70
C ASP A 11 -0.42 6.23 4.34
N VAL A 12 0.54 5.84 3.49
CA VAL A 12 0.80 6.43 2.16
C VAL A 12 1.17 5.34 1.17
N ILE A 13 1.04 5.63 -0.11
CA ILE A 13 1.63 4.82 -1.19
C ILE A 13 2.76 5.62 -1.83
N VAL A 14 3.89 4.96 -2.02
CA VAL A 14 5.10 5.55 -2.60
C VAL A 14 5.30 4.99 -4.00
N PHE A 15 5.39 5.89 -4.97
CA PHE A 15 5.69 5.62 -6.37
C PHE A 15 7.11 6.13 -6.70
N PRO A 16 7.68 5.78 -7.87
CA PRO A 16 9.01 6.26 -8.24
C PRO A 16 9.16 7.79 -8.26
N ASP A 17 8.10 8.50 -8.65
CA ASP A 17 8.10 9.95 -8.88
C ASP A 17 7.27 10.76 -7.87
N ARG A 18 6.37 10.10 -7.13
CA ARG A 18 5.42 10.78 -6.24
C ARG A 18 5.05 9.95 -5.00
N VAL A 19 4.47 10.63 -4.02
CA VAL A 19 3.86 10.01 -2.84
C VAL A 19 2.38 10.35 -2.85
N ARG A 20 1.51 9.32 -2.86
CA ARG A 20 0.08 9.49 -2.63
C ARG A 20 -0.19 9.43 -1.15
N ASP A 21 -0.50 10.59 -0.58
CA ASP A 21 -0.97 10.74 0.79
C ASP A 21 -2.47 10.44 0.93
N SER A 22 -2.96 10.46 2.17
CA SER A 22 -4.37 10.22 2.50
C SER A 22 -4.91 8.88 1.96
N TRP A 23 -4.06 7.86 1.89
CA TRP A 23 -4.47 6.53 1.46
C TRP A 23 -5.41 5.91 2.51
N TRP A 24 -6.67 5.77 2.15
CA TRP A 24 -7.68 5.17 3.00
C TRP A 24 -7.86 3.70 2.66
N ARG A 25 -7.84 2.85 3.69
CA ARG A 25 -8.07 1.41 3.55
C ARG A 25 -9.48 1.06 3.99
N ARG A 26 -10.05 0.04 3.36
CA ARG A 26 -11.36 -0.52 3.72
C ARG A 26 -11.40 -0.98 5.17
N GLU A 27 -10.34 -1.61 5.65
CA GLU A 27 -10.25 -2.13 7.02
C GLU A 27 -8.86 -1.88 7.63
N GLY A 28 -8.84 -1.61 8.94
CA GLY A 28 -7.61 -1.64 9.72
C GLY A 28 -6.98 -3.04 9.70
N HIS A 29 -5.64 -3.10 9.67
CA HIS A 29 -4.84 -4.34 9.71
C HIS A 29 -5.04 -5.38 8.60
N ARG A 30 -6.00 -5.22 7.68
CA ARG A 30 -6.14 -6.08 6.50
C ARG A 30 -5.94 -5.26 5.25
N LEU A 31 -5.13 -5.76 4.33
CA LEU A 31 -4.98 -5.19 3.01
C LEU A 31 -5.91 -5.95 2.06
N HIS A 32 -6.93 -5.26 1.56
CA HIS A 32 -7.89 -5.74 0.57
C HIS A 32 -7.44 -5.37 -0.85
N VAL A 33 -7.98 -6.06 -1.86
CA VAL A 33 -7.70 -5.75 -3.28
C VAL A 33 -8.04 -4.30 -3.59
N GLU A 34 -9.21 -3.84 -3.14
CA GLU A 34 -9.74 -2.48 -3.34
C GLU A 34 -8.81 -1.38 -2.80
N ASP A 35 -7.98 -1.70 -1.80
CA ASP A 35 -7.05 -0.74 -1.21
C ASP A 35 -5.92 -0.38 -2.18
N ILE A 36 -5.56 -1.28 -3.09
CA ILE A 36 -4.37 -1.17 -3.94
C ILE A 36 -4.63 -1.30 -5.43
N GLU A 37 -5.79 -1.82 -5.86
CA GLU A 37 -6.08 -2.15 -7.26
C GLU A 37 -5.83 -0.98 -8.21
N GLY A 38 -6.25 0.24 -7.84
CA GLY A 38 -6.03 1.41 -8.68
C GLY A 38 -4.55 1.74 -8.87
N ALA A 39 -3.74 1.61 -7.81
CA ALA A 39 -2.29 1.85 -7.91
C ALA A 39 -1.60 0.75 -8.72
N VAL A 40 -1.99 -0.52 -8.53
CA VAL A 40 -1.41 -1.65 -9.25
C VAL A 40 -1.75 -1.60 -10.74
N GLN A 41 -3.00 -1.26 -11.09
CA GLN A 41 -3.43 -1.16 -12.49
C GLN A 41 -2.79 0.02 -13.22
N GLU A 42 -2.64 1.16 -12.55
CA GLU A 42 -2.02 2.37 -13.11
C GLU A 42 -0.52 2.18 -13.36
N GLU A 43 0.20 1.64 -12.37
CA GLU A 43 1.67 1.59 -12.39
C GLU A 43 2.26 0.27 -12.91
N LYS A 44 1.49 -0.83 -12.80
CA LYS A 44 1.92 -2.19 -13.17
C LYS A 44 3.32 -2.55 -12.64
N PRO A 45 3.54 -2.45 -11.32
CA PRO A 45 4.86 -2.65 -10.75
C PRO A 45 5.30 -4.12 -10.85
N GLU A 46 6.57 -4.36 -11.16
CA GLU A 46 7.17 -5.70 -11.07
C GLU A 46 7.26 -6.20 -9.62
N VAL A 47 7.39 -5.27 -8.68
CA VAL A 47 7.50 -5.56 -7.24
C VAL A 47 6.63 -4.60 -6.45
N LEU A 48 5.74 -5.15 -5.61
CA LEU A 48 5.00 -4.41 -4.60
C LEU A 48 5.57 -4.70 -3.21
N VAL A 49 6.06 -3.66 -2.52
CA VAL A 49 6.51 -3.77 -1.12
C VAL A 49 5.43 -3.25 -0.20
N VAL A 50 4.99 -4.09 0.74
CA VAL A 50 3.94 -3.76 1.69
C VAL A 50 4.54 -3.59 3.08
N GLY A 51 4.59 -2.36 3.58
CA GLY A 51 4.97 -2.09 4.97
C GLY A 51 3.84 -2.47 5.93
N THR A 52 4.09 -3.36 6.89
CA THR A 52 3.06 -3.90 7.80
C THR A 52 2.91 -3.11 9.10
N GLY A 53 3.46 -1.89 9.14
CA GLY A 53 3.54 -1.04 10.32
C GLY A 53 4.55 -1.54 11.36
N TYR A 54 4.85 -0.71 12.36
CA TYR A 54 5.83 -1.02 13.40
C TYR A 54 5.53 -2.33 14.14
N SER A 55 4.25 -2.57 14.46
CA SER A 55 3.83 -3.78 15.17
C SER A 55 3.69 -5.02 14.28
N GLY A 56 3.84 -4.88 12.95
CA GLY A 56 3.72 -6.00 12.01
C GLY A 56 2.36 -6.69 11.95
N LEU A 57 1.30 -6.03 12.44
CA LEU A 57 -0.04 -6.62 12.59
C LEU A 57 -0.83 -6.61 11.30
N MET A 58 -0.43 -5.82 10.29
CA MET A 58 -1.11 -5.82 9.02
C MET A 58 -0.88 -7.13 8.27
N LYS A 59 -1.95 -7.69 7.73
CA LYS A 59 -1.95 -8.91 6.91
C LYS A 59 -2.44 -8.60 5.51
N VAL A 60 -1.69 -9.07 4.52
CA VAL A 60 -2.18 -9.15 3.13
C VAL A 60 -3.13 -10.33 3.05
N LEU A 61 -4.34 -10.10 2.58
CA LEU A 61 -5.33 -11.18 2.49
C LEU A 61 -4.99 -12.14 1.34
N PRO A 62 -5.30 -13.44 1.45
CA PRO A 62 -5.03 -14.42 0.39
C PRO A 62 -5.59 -14.00 -0.96
N GLU A 63 -6.80 -13.45 -1.00
CA GLU A 63 -7.42 -12.89 -2.22
C GLU A 63 -6.61 -11.73 -2.82
N THR A 64 -5.98 -10.92 -1.98
CA THR A 64 -5.14 -9.80 -2.42
C THR A 64 -3.82 -10.32 -2.98
N GLU A 65 -3.21 -11.33 -2.34
CA GLU A 65 -2.03 -11.98 -2.92
C GLU A 65 -2.33 -12.67 -4.24
N ASN A 66 -3.48 -13.33 -4.36
CA ASN A 66 -3.88 -14.01 -5.60
C ASN A 66 -4.08 -13.01 -6.74
N TYR A 67 -4.71 -11.88 -6.47
CA TYR A 67 -4.85 -10.76 -7.41
C TYR A 67 -3.51 -10.20 -7.89
N LEU A 68 -2.50 -10.16 -7.01
CA LEU A 68 -1.15 -9.67 -7.37
C LEU A 68 -0.32 -10.68 -8.18
N LYS A 69 -0.70 -11.97 -8.15
CA LYS A 69 0.03 -13.05 -8.84
C LYS A 69 -0.58 -13.42 -10.20
N SER A 70 -1.77 -12.90 -10.53
CA SER A 70 -2.46 -13.13 -11.80
C SER A 70 -2.01 -12.15 -12.88
#